data_AF-A0A229XR24-F1
#
_entry.id   AF-A0A229XR24-F1
#
_cell.length_a   1.000
_cell.length_b   1.000
_cell.length_c   1.000
_cell.angle_alpha   90.00
_cell.angle_beta   90.00
_cell.angle_gamma   90.00
#
_symmetry.space_group_name_H-M   'P 1'
#
loop_
_entity.id
_entity.type
_entity.pdbx_description
1 polymer ?
#
loop_
_entity_poly.entity_id
_entity_poly.type
_entity_poly.pdbx_seq_one_letter_code
_entity_poly.pdbx_strand_id
1 'polypeptide(L)'
;MEAVGEAQVFAERTGLGTGPMEELIGEAFGAVAGGYSKRLTSGAYAPSLDSRPGFGVSLAIKDANHALAIANEQNVRLPGLQVARENMMAAREYAGECLDSSSMYGVLRQQAGLEFWNEKSRKGGR
;
A
#
# COMPACT_ATOMS: atom_id res chain seq x y z
N MET A 1 4.25 3.59 -4.83
CA MET A 1 3.02 2.94 -4.32
C MET A 1 2.40 3.77 -3.21
N GLU A 2 3.18 4.26 -2.25
CA GLU A 2 2.71 5.18 -1.18
C GLU A 2 1.83 6.32 -1.68
N ALA A 3 2.37 7.23 -2.51
CA ALA A 3 1.62 8.37 -3.06
C ALA A 3 0.39 7.96 -3.90
N VAL A 4 0.42 6.79 -4.54
CA VAL A 4 -0.75 6.25 -5.26
C VAL A 4 -1.83 5.82 -4.27
N GLY A 5 -1.43 5.24 -3.14
CA GLY A 5 -2.34 4.90 -2.04
C GLY A 5 -2.94 6.14 -1.38
N GLU A 6 -2.14 7.17 -1.13
CA GLU A 6 -2.63 8.46 -0.62
C GLU A 6 -3.68 9.06 -1.55
N ALA A 7 -3.40 9.10 -2.86
CA ALA A 7 -4.33 9.60 -3.86
C ALA A 7 -5.65 8.80 -3.89
N GLN A 8 -5.57 7.48 -3.81
CA GLN A 8 -6.74 6.60 -3.79
C GLN A 8 -7.59 6.77 -2.52
N VAL A 9 -6.95 6.81 -1.34
CA VAL A 9 -7.66 7.05 -0.08
C VAL A 9 -8.28 8.45 -0.05
N PHE A 10 -7.58 9.46 -0.56
CA PHE A 10 -8.13 10.81 -0.71
C PHE A 10 -9.39 10.80 -1.58
N ALA A 11 -9.35 10.14 -2.74
CA ALA A 11 -10.50 10.04 -3.64
C ALA A 11 -11.69 9.32 -2.98
N GLU A 12 -11.43 8.21 -2.30
CA GLU A 12 -12.47 7.48 -1.58
C GLU A 12 -13.08 8.31 -0.44
N ARG A 13 -12.23 8.95 0.36
CA ARG A 13 -12.69 9.69 1.54
C ARG A 13 -13.48 10.95 1.17
N THR A 14 -13.18 11.57 0.04
CA THR A 14 -13.86 12.76 -0.47
C THR A 14 -15.13 12.46 -1.26
N GLY A 15 -15.46 11.18 -1.48
CA GLY A 15 -16.64 10.76 -2.25
C GLY A 15 -16.45 10.77 -3.78
N LEU A 16 -15.24 11.07 -4.28
CA LEU A 16 -14.90 10.90 -5.70
C LEU A 16 -14.91 9.41 -6.11
N GLY A 17 -14.52 8.53 -5.18
CA GLY A 17 -14.41 7.10 -5.41
C GLY A 17 -13.11 6.71 -6.12
N THR A 18 -12.78 5.41 -6.03
CA THR A 18 -11.47 4.92 -6.49
C THR A 18 -11.36 4.76 -8.00
N GLY A 19 -12.49 4.62 -8.71
CA GLY A 19 -12.54 4.42 -10.16
C GLY A 19 -12.03 5.63 -10.96
N PRO A 20 -12.61 6.82 -10.79
CA PRO A 20 -12.15 8.02 -11.49
C PRO A 20 -10.68 8.37 -11.18
N MET A 21 -10.25 8.17 -9.94
CA MET A 21 -8.84 8.38 -9.55
C MET A 21 -7.90 7.35 -10.20
N GLU A 22 -8.33 6.10 -10.35
CA GLU A 22 -7.54 5.07 -11.05
C GLU A 22 -7.36 5.40 -12.53
N GLU A 23 -8.42 5.85 -13.20
CA GLU A 23 -8.38 6.32 -14.59
C GLU A 23 -7.41 7.50 -14.73
N LEU A 24 -7.56 8.54 -13.88
CA LEU A 24 -6.65 9.68 -13.87
C LEU A 24 -5.19 9.26 -13.70
N ILE A 25 -4.90 8.36 -12.74
CA ILE A 25 -3.53 7.89 -12.49
C ILE A 25 -2.99 7.12 -13.69
N GLY A 26 -3.81 6.27 -14.31
CA GLY A 26 -3.44 5.51 -15.50
C GLY A 26 -3.12 6.42 -16.70
N GLU A 27 -3.98 7.38 -16.99
CA GLU A 27 -3.83 8.30 -18.12
C GLU A 27 -2.68 9.30 -17.91
N ALA A 28 -2.53 9.85 -16.70
CA ALA A 28 -1.54 10.90 -16.42
C ALA A 28 -0.13 10.36 -16.12
N PHE A 29 -0.01 9.19 -15.50
CA PHE A 29 1.28 8.65 -15.02
C PHE A 29 1.62 7.27 -15.61
N GLY A 30 0.80 6.78 -16.53
CA GLY A 30 1.06 5.57 -17.30
C GLY A 30 0.78 4.26 -16.58
N ALA A 31 1.01 3.17 -17.31
CA ALA A 31 0.59 1.83 -16.93
C ALA A 31 1.19 1.32 -15.60
N VAL A 32 2.37 1.78 -15.21
CA VAL A 32 3.00 1.36 -13.95
C VAL A 32 2.24 1.92 -12.74
N ALA A 33 1.98 3.23 -12.74
CA ALA A 33 1.22 3.88 -11.66
C ALA A 33 -0.24 3.39 -11.65
N GLY A 34 -0.86 3.26 -12.83
CA GLY A 34 -2.20 2.69 -12.97
C GLY A 34 -2.29 1.25 -12.49
N GLY A 35 -1.27 0.42 -12.77
CA GLY A 35 -1.18 -0.95 -12.27
C GLY A 35 -1.08 -1.02 -10.75
N TYR A 36 -0.33 -0.12 -10.12
CA TYR A 36 -0.33 -0.02 -8.66
C TYR A 36 -1.68 0.40 -8.12
N SER A 37 -2.31 1.41 -8.70
CA SER A 37 -3.66 1.84 -8.32
C SER A 37 -4.63 0.66 -8.31
N LYS A 38 -4.68 -0.09 -9.42
CA LYS A 38 -5.53 -1.28 -9.56
C LYS A 38 -5.23 -2.36 -8.52
N ARG A 39 -3.97 -2.55 -8.16
CA ARG A 39 -3.57 -3.48 -7.10
C ARG A 39 -4.14 -3.09 -5.74
N LEU A 40 -4.17 -1.80 -5.41
CA LEU A 40 -4.76 -1.29 -4.17
C LEU A 40 -6.28 -1.49 -4.15
N THR A 41 -6.95 -1.04 -5.21
CA THR A 41 -8.41 -0.97 -5.29
C THR A 41 -9.07 -2.33 -5.53
N SER A 42 -8.32 -3.32 -6.00
CA SER A 42 -8.78 -4.72 -6.19
C SER A 42 -8.78 -5.56 -4.92
N GLY A 43 -8.21 -5.07 -3.80
CA GLY A 43 -8.11 -5.84 -2.56
C GLY A 43 -6.91 -6.79 -2.49
N ALA A 44 -6.09 -6.86 -3.55
CA ALA A 44 -4.91 -7.70 -3.60
C ALA A 44 -3.86 -7.40 -2.52
N TYR A 45 -3.95 -6.21 -1.89
CA TYR A 45 -3.08 -5.84 -0.77
C TYR A 45 -3.28 -6.70 0.49
N ALA A 46 -4.47 -7.27 0.63
CA ALA A 46 -4.89 -8.12 1.74
C ALA A 46 -5.67 -9.32 1.18
N PRO A 47 -4.96 -10.32 0.61
CA PRO A 47 -5.58 -11.46 -0.04
C PRO A 47 -6.16 -12.44 1.00
N SER A 48 -6.81 -13.51 0.57
CA SER A 48 -7.31 -14.55 1.49
C SER A 48 -6.16 -15.31 2.17
N LEU A 49 -6.37 -15.82 3.39
CA LEU A 49 -5.32 -16.45 4.20
C LEU A 49 -4.77 -17.76 3.60
N ASP A 50 -5.54 -18.41 2.74
CA ASP A 50 -5.17 -19.60 1.97
C ASP A 50 -4.38 -19.29 0.69
N SER A 51 -4.22 -18.00 0.35
CA SER A 51 -3.49 -17.54 -0.82
C SER A 51 -2.20 -16.81 -0.42
N ARG A 52 -1.24 -16.75 -1.35
CA ARG A 52 -0.01 -16.00 -1.13
C ARG A 52 -0.14 -14.59 -1.73
N PRO A 53 0.34 -13.55 -1.03
CA PRO A 53 0.49 -12.24 -1.65
C PRO A 53 1.44 -12.32 -2.84
N GLY A 54 1.24 -11.44 -3.83
CA GLY A 54 2.12 -11.38 -5.00
C GLY A 54 3.56 -11.02 -4.61
N PHE A 55 3.73 -10.13 -3.63
CA PHE A 55 5.01 -9.88 -2.97
C PHE A 55 4.77 -9.58 -1.50
N GLY A 56 5.25 -10.44 -0.59
CA GLY A 56 4.91 -10.35 0.84
C GLY A 56 5.43 -9.08 1.52
N VAL A 57 4.62 -8.50 2.41
CA VAL A 57 4.94 -7.26 3.14
C VAL A 57 6.27 -7.36 3.91
N SER A 58 6.56 -8.52 4.52
CA SER A 58 7.80 -8.73 5.25
C SER A 58 9.05 -8.71 4.37
N LEU A 59 8.94 -9.16 3.13
CA LEU A 59 10.04 -9.05 2.15
C LEU A 59 10.23 -7.60 1.73
N ALA A 60 9.13 -6.87 1.50
CA ALA A 60 9.19 -5.44 1.18
C ALA A 60 9.80 -4.59 2.31
N ILE A 61 9.45 -4.87 3.57
CA ILE A 61 10.06 -4.22 4.74
C ILE A 61 11.55 -4.53 4.82
N LYS A 62 11.96 -5.79 4.58
CA LYS A 62 13.37 -6.19 4.54
C LYS A 62 14.14 -5.41 3.47
N ASP A 63 13.61 -5.34 2.25
CA ASP A 63 14.25 -4.61 1.14
C ASP A 63 14.30 -3.10 1.41
N ALA A 64 13.24 -2.52 1.99
CA ALA A 64 13.21 -1.12 2.40
C ALA A 64 14.27 -0.80 3.46
N ASN A 65 14.45 -1.67 4.46
CA ASN A 65 15.50 -1.51 5.47
C ASN A 65 16.90 -1.57 4.85
N HIS A 66 17.12 -2.45 3.87
CA HIS A 66 18.39 -2.53 3.18
C HIS A 66 18.69 -1.24 2.37
N ALA A 67 17.71 -0.75 1.62
CA ALA A 67 17.85 0.50 0.88
C ALA A 67 18.10 1.71 1.80
N LEU A 68 17.42 1.78 2.96
CA LEU A 68 17.65 2.84 3.95
C LEU A 68 19.04 2.74 4.58
N ALA A 69 19.58 1.54 4.81
CA ALA A 69 20.94 1.35 5.31
C ALA A 69 21.98 1.88 4.31
N ILE A 70 21.87 1.50 3.04
CA ILE A 70 22.73 2.01 1.96
C ILE A 70 22.62 3.54 1.86
N ALA A 71 21.40 4.08 1.89
CA ALA A 71 21.19 5.53 1.82
C ALA A 71 21.87 6.26 2.97
N ASN A 72 21.79 5.70 4.19
CA ASN A 72 22.45 6.27 5.37
C ASN A 72 23.98 6.26 5.23
N GLU A 73 24.59 5.18 4.72
CA GLU A 73 26.03 5.11 4.45
C GLU A 73 26.48 6.15 3.43
N GLN A 74 25.61 6.49 2.47
CA GLN A 74 25.90 7.46 1.41
C GLN A 74 25.40 8.88 1.74
N ASN A 75 24.93 9.15 2.97
CA ASN A 75 24.35 10.44 3.38
C ASN A 75 23.18 10.92 2.50
N VAL A 76 22.42 9.99 1.91
CA VAL A 76 21.21 10.25 1.12
C VAL A 76 19.97 10.04 1.99
N ARG A 77 18.99 10.94 1.89
CA ARG A 77 17.71 10.81 2.58
C ARG A 77 16.63 10.27 1.65
N LEU A 78 15.88 9.26 2.10
CA LEU A 78 14.77 8.63 1.37
C LEU A 78 13.45 8.77 2.15
N PRO A 79 12.92 9.98 2.35
CA PRO A 79 11.74 10.21 3.22
C PRO A 79 10.49 9.44 2.75
N GLY A 80 10.24 9.37 1.44
CA GLY A 80 9.10 8.60 0.92
C GLY A 80 9.21 7.09 1.21
N LEU A 81 10.43 6.55 1.23
CA LEU A 81 10.64 5.15 1.62
C LEU A 81 10.45 4.94 3.13
N GLN A 82 10.81 5.92 3.95
CA GLN A 82 10.60 5.86 5.40
C GLN A 82 9.10 5.76 5.72
N VAL A 83 8.30 6.65 5.14
CA VAL A 83 6.83 6.64 5.30
C VAL A 83 6.24 5.32 4.82
N ALA A 84 6.63 4.85 3.64
CA ALA A 84 6.13 3.58 3.10
C ALA A 84 6.49 2.38 3.99
N ARG A 85 7.72 2.36 4.51
CA ARG A 85 8.16 1.31 5.43
C ARG A 85 7.36 1.32 6.72
N GLU A 86 7.15 2.50 7.31
CA GLU A 86 6.39 2.65 8.55
C GLU A 86 4.94 2.18 8.39
N ASN A 87 4.28 2.57 7.29
CA ASN A 87 2.93 2.10 6.99
C ASN A 87 2.88 0.59 6.71
N MET A 88 3.88 0.01 6.03
CA MET A 88 3.96 -1.46 5.87
C MET A 88 4.14 -2.19 7.21
N MET A 89 4.98 -1.64 8.11
CA MET A 89 5.17 -2.21 9.44
C MET A 89 3.88 -2.16 10.27
N ALA A 90 3.17 -1.03 10.23
CA ALA A 90 1.88 -0.88 10.88
C ALA A 90 0.82 -1.83 10.29
N ALA A 91 0.81 -2.01 8.97
CA ALA A 91 -0.10 -2.94 8.31
C ALA A 91 0.12 -4.38 8.80
N ARG A 92 1.39 -4.81 8.86
CA ARG A 92 1.77 -6.14 9.34
C ARG A 92 1.43 -6.34 10.82
N GLU A 93 1.66 -5.34 11.67
CA GLU A 93 1.29 -5.38 13.09
C GLU A 93 -0.23 -5.54 13.27
N TYR A 94 -1.01 -4.83 12.47
CA TYR A 94 -2.46 -4.89 12.52
C TYR A 94 -3.03 -6.22 12.01
N ALA A 95 -2.60 -6.66 10.82
CA ALA A 95 -3.26 -7.67 9.99
C ALA A 95 -2.44 -8.94 9.69
N GLY A 96 -1.26 -9.09 10.30
CA GLY A 96 -0.42 -10.29 10.19
C GLY A 96 0.45 -10.33 8.94
N GLU A 97 1.01 -11.51 8.68
CA GLU A 97 2.03 -11.74 7.65
C GLU A 97 1.46 -11.93 6.25
N CYS A 98 0.20 -12.36 6.15
CA CYS A 98 -0.45 -12.63 4.85
C CYS A 98 -0.90 -11.32 4.20
N LEU A 99 0.05 -10.45 3.89
CA LEU A 99 -0.19 -9.14 3.27
C LEU A 99 0.78 -8.94 2.11
N ASP A 100 0.32 -8.22 1.10
CA ASP A 100 1.16 -7.79 0.01
C ASP A 100 1.97 -6.55 0.39
N SER A 101 3.02 -6.25 -0.38
CA SER A 101 3.80 -5.03 -0.24
C SER A 101 2.97 -3.77 -0.45
N SER A 102 1.80 -3.90 -1.08
CA SER A 102 0.81 -2.84 -1.23
C SER A 102 -0.08 -2.58 -0.01
N SER A 103 0.16 -3.27 1.11
CA SER A 103 -0.67 -3.20 2.31
C SER A 103 -0.61 -1.89 3.10
N MET A 104 0.33 -0.98 2.78
CA MET A 104 0.29 0.40 3.29
C MET A 104 -1.07 1.07 3.04
N TYR A 105 -1.75 0.68 1.94
CA TYR A 105 -3.07 1.19 1.61
C TYR A 105 -4.10 0.99 2.73
N GLY A 106 -4.07 -0.15 3.42
CA GLY A 106 -4.96 -0.39 4.56
C GLY A 106 -4.71 0.56 5.74
N VAL A 107 -3.44 0.90 6.00
CA VAL A 107 -3.08 1.85 7.06
C VAL A 107 -3.47 3.28 6.66
N LEU A 108 -3.23 3.67 5.40
CA LEU A 108 -3.66 4.96 4.88
C LEU A 108 -5.19 5.13 4.99
N ARG A 109 -5.96 4.07 4.71
CA ARG A 109 -7.41 4.06 4.94
C ARG A 109 -7.77 4.32 6.40
N GLN A 110 -7.11 3.64 7.33
CA GLN A 110 -7.32 3.86 8.77
C GLN A 110 -7.01 5.30 9.20
N GLN A 111 -5.92 5.88 8.70
CA GLN A 111 -5.55 7.28 8.96
C GLN A 111 -6.62 8.27 8.45
N ALA A 112 -7.35 7.92 7.39
CA ALA A 112 -8.47 8.70 6.88
C ALA A 112 -9.82 8.40 7.58
N GLY A 113 -9.84 7.53 8.59
CA GLY A 113 -11.05 7.12 9.31
C GLY A 113 -11.90 6.07 8.58
N LEU A 114 -11.30 5.32 7.65
CA LEU A 114 -11.92 4.19 6.97
C LEU A 114 -11.44 2.86 7.58
N GLU A 115 -12.18 1.78 7.34
CA GLU A 115 -11.71 0.43 7.68
C GLU A 115 -10.42 0.08 6.92
N PHE A 116 -9.52 -0.66 7.57
CA PHE A 116 -8.30 -1.19 6.93
C PHE A 116 -8.64 -2.00 5.68
N TRP A 117 -9.75 -2.73 5.73
CA TRP A 117 -10.21 -3.65 4.69
C TRP A 117 -11.15 -2.94 3.72
N ASN A 118 -10.84 -2.97 2.42
CA ASN A 118 -11.77 -2.55 1.39
C ASN A 118 -12.77 -3.68 1.07
N GLU A 119 -13.79 -3.41 0.27
CA GLU A 119 -14.84 -4.40 -0.06
C GLU A 119 -14.33 -5.67 -0.74
N LYS A 120 -13.20 -5.59 -1.44
CA LYS A 120 -12.64 -6.69 -2.26
C LYS A 120 -11.51 -7.45 -1.57
N SER A 121 -10.97 -6.94 -0.46
CA SER A 121 -9.95 -7.62 0.34
C SER A 121 -10.59 -8.63 1.28
N ARG A 122 -9.77 -9.48 1.91
CA ARG A 122 -10.23 -10.24 3.07
C ARG A 122 -10.74 -9.31 4.18
N LYS A 123 -11.52 -9.87 5.10
CA LYS A 123 -12.02 -9.19 6.29
C LYS A 123 -11.42 -9.85 7.53
N GLY A 124 -10.50 -9.16 8.21
CA GLY A 124 -9.86 -9.68 9.43
C GLY A 124 -8.92 -10.87 9.22
N GLY A 125 -8.58 -11.54 10.32
CA GLY A 125 -7.60 -12.63 10.36
C GLY A 125 -6.15 -12.14 10.42
N ARG A 126 -5.28 -12.92 11.08
CA ARG A 126 -3.83 -12.70 11.17
C ARG A 126 -3.09 -13.89 10.58
#